data_AF-A0A9X5E656-F1
#
_entry.id   AF-A0A9X5E656-F1
#
_cell.length_a   1.000
_cell.length_b   1.000
_cell.length_c   1.000
_cell.angle_alpha   90.00
_cell.angle_beta   90.00
_cell.angle_gamma   90.00
#
_symmetry.space_group_name_H-M   'P 1'
#
loop_
_entity.id
_entity.type
_entity.pdbx_description
1 polymer ?
#
loop_
_entity_poly.entity_id
_entity_poly.type
_entity_poly.pdbx_seq_one_letter_code
_entity_poly.pdbx_strand_id
1 'polypeptide(L)'
;MKPLQVAALKQFLANNHFVYSEYNEDAGAVVYTVTIDVWTMTVAYGDECYYCLYNNFTEESFCEEFDNVSLVMRVYDMLSFLKENFRLIPR
;
A
#
# COMPACT_ATOMS: atom_id res chain seq x y z
N MET A 1 -9.04 10.93 7.16
CA MET A 1 -8.23 11.83 6.28
C MET A 1 -9.05 13.00 5.74
N LYS A 2 -8.43 14.14 5.40
CA LYS A 2 -9.14 15.27 4.75
C LYS A 2 -9.39 14.98 3.25
N PRO A 3 -10.43 15.58 2.62
CA PRO A 3 -10.76 15.31 1.21
C PRO A 3 -9.60 15.52 0.23
N LEU A 4 -8.77 16.54 0.44
CA LEU A 4 -7.59 16.78 -0.40
C LEU A 4 -6.56 15.65 -0.32
N GLN A 5 -6.35 15.07 0.87
CA GLN A 5 -5.45 13.92 1.04
C GLN A 5 -6.02 12.66 0.41
N VAL A 6 -7.34 12.45 0.47
CA VAL A 6 -7.99 11.34 -0.22
C VAL A 6 -7.82 11.46 -1.73
N ALA A 7 -7.98 12.67 -2.31
CA ALA A 7 -7.74 12.90 -3.73
C ALA A 7 -6.28 12.66 -4.12
N ALA A 8 -5.33 13.13 -3.31
CA ALA A 8 -3.91 12.88 -3.52
C ALA A 8 -3.57 11.38 -3.44
N LEU A 9 -4.15 10.67 -2.47
CA LEU A 9 -3.98 9.21 -2.33
C LEU A 9 -4.53 8.48 -3.56
N LYS A 10 -5.74 8.80 -4.01
CA LYS A 10 -6.34 8.21 -5.22
C LYS A 10 -5.44 8.39 -6.44
N GLN A 11 -4.90 9.59 -6.65
CA GLN A 11 -3.99 9.87 -7.76
C GLN A 11 -2.68 9.09 -7.61
N PHE A 12 -2.12 9.02 -6.40
CA PHE A 12 -0.92 8.25 -6.11
C PHE A 12 -1.11 6.76 -6.42
N LEU A 13 -2.20 6.15 -5.94
CA LEU A 13 -2.52 4.75 -6.17
C LEU A 13 -2.64 4.45 -7.67
N ALA A 14 -3.37 5.29 -8.42
CA ALA A 14 -3.53 5.15 -9.86
C ALA A 14 -2.19 5.28 -10.62
N ASN A 15 -1.35 6.24 -10.25
CA ASN A 15 -0.06 6.48 -10.91
C ASN A 15 0.95 5.36 -10.64
N ASN A 16 0.82 4.63 -9.53
CA ASN A 16 1.76 3.60 -9.09
C ASN A 16 1.21 2.19 -9.25
N HIS A 17 0.26 2.00 -10.17
CA HIS A 17 -0.28 0.69 -10.56
C HIS A 17 -0.89 -0.12 -9.42
N PHE A 18 -1.40 0.55 -8.38
CA PHE A 18 -2.25 -0.13 -7.41
C PHE A 18 -3.56 -0.55 -8.07
N VAL A 19 -3.92 -1.81 -7.91
CA VAL A 19 -5.13 -2.42 -8.46
C VAL A 19 -6.21 -2.38 -7.39
N TYR A 20 -7.44 -2.05 -7.78
CA TYR A 20 -8.59 -2.18 -6.90
C TYR A 20 -8.76 -3.66 -6.51
N SER A 21 -8.83 -3.93 -5.21
CA SER A 21 -9.04 -5.27 -4.67
C SER A 21 -10.51 -5.48 -4.35
N GLU A 22 -11.03 -4.70 -3.40
CA GLU A 22 -12.39 -4.85 -2.89
C GLU A 22 -12.86 -3.59 -2.15
N TYR A 23 -14.11 -3.60 -1.72
CA TYR A 23 -14.63 -2.70 -0.70
C TYR A 23 -14.81 -3.51 0.59
N ASN A 24 -14.08 -3.15 1.65
CA ASN A 24 -14.21 -3.76 2.96
C ASN A 24 -15.39 -3.11 3.68
N GLU A 25 -16.50 -3.85 3.79
CA GLU A 25 -17.73 -3.37 4.42
C GLU A 25 -17.56 -3.12 5.92
N ASP A 26 -16.79 -3.96 6.62
CA ASP A 26 -16.57 -3.84 8.07
C ASP A 26 -15.77 -2.58 8.41
N ALA A 27 -14.76 -2.27 7.59
CA ALA A 27 -13.90 -1.09 7.75
C ALA A 27 -14.44 0.17 7.03
N GLY A 28 -15.55 0.05 6.31
CA GLY A 28 -16.11 1.12 5.47
C GLY A 28 -15.10 1.69 4.47
N ALA A 29 -14.21 0.86 3.92
CA ALA A 29 -13.01 1.32 3.21
C ALA A 29 -12.83 0.67 1.83
N VAL A 30 -12.35 1.47 0.87
CA VAL A 30 -11.95 0.97 -0.45
C VAL A 30 -10.51 0.48 -0.38
N VAL A 31 -10.26 -0.74 -0.87
CA VAL A 31 -8.97 -1.43 -0.75
C VAL A 31 -8.28 -1.53 -2.10
N TYR A 32 -7.01 -1.17 -2.13
CA TYR A 32 -6.13 -1.25 -3.29
C TYR A 32 -4.85 -2.01 -2.95
N THR A 33 -4.29 -2.75 -3.90
CA THR A 33 -3.10 -3.57 -3.70
C THR A 33 -2.07 -3.34 -4.80
N VAL A 34 -0.79 -3.47 -4.45
CA VAL A 34 0.31 -3.54 -5.41
C VAL A 34 1.32 -4.56 -4.92
N THR A 35 1.94 -5.30 -5.84
CA THR A 35 3.04 -6.22 -5.51
C THR A 35 4.34 -5.69 -6.10
N ILE A 36 5.34 -5.54 -5.24
CA ILE A 36 6.69 -5.09 -5.56
C ILE A 36 7.62 -6.20 -5.09
N ASP A 37 8.08 -7.02 -6.05
CA ASP A 37 8.93 -8.17 -5.78
C ASP A 37 8.26 -9.13 -4.75
N VAL A 38 8.91 -9.40 -3.63
CA VAL A 38 8.36 -10.28 -2.57
C VAL A 38 7.37 -9.57 -1.65
N TRP A 39 7.10 -8.27 -1.80
CA TRP A 39 6.20 -7.53 -0.93
C TRP A 39 4.89 -7.18 -1.63
N THR A 40 3.77 -7.50 -1.00
CA THR A 40 2.44 -7.02 -1.38
C THR A 40 2.03 -5.92 -0.41
N MET A 41 1.83 -4.71 -0.93
CA MET A 41 1.32 -3.58 -0.17
C MET A 41 -0.17 -3.41 -0.45
N THR A 42 -0.96 -3.40 0.61
CA THR A 42 -2.40 -3.14 0.60
C THR A 42 -2.65 -1.78 1.23
N VAL A 43 -3.52 -0.96 0.64
CA VAL A 43 -3.92 0.35 1.15
C VAL A 43 -5.42 0.42 1.16
N ALA A 44 -6.00 0.68 2.33
CA ALA A 44 -7.42 0.92 2.52
C ALA A 44 -7.66 2.39 2.88
N TYR A 45 -8.70 2.99 2.30
CA TYR A 45 -9.14 4.33 2.68
C TYR A 45 -10.67 4.46 2.61
N GLY A 46 -11.24 5.10 3.62
CA GLY A 46 -12.68 5.32 3.78
C GLY A 46 -12.97 5.80 5.19
N ASP A 47 -13.83 5.08 5.89
CA ASP A 47 -14.05 5.29 7.33
C ASP A 47 -12.79 4.96 8.13
N GLU A 48 -12.17 3.81 7.82
CA GLU A 48 -10.82 3.46 8.28
C GLU A 48 -9.77 3.69 7.21
N CYS A 49 -8.55 4.01 7.65
CA CYS A 49 -7.40 4.29 6.78
C CYS A 49 -6.19 3.54 7.31
N TYR A 50 -5.76 2.50 6.60
CA TYR A 50 -4.63 1.67 6.99
C TYR A 50 -3.88 1.13 5.77
N TYR A 51 -2.62 0.78 5.97
CA TYR A 51 -1.88 -0.02 5.00
C TYR A 51 -1.40 -1.30 5.65
N CYS A 52 -1.26 -2.35 4.84
CA CYS A 52 -0.62 -3.60 5.24
C CYS A 52 0.49 -3.95 4.27
N LEU A 53 1.60 -4.43 4.79
CA LEU A 53 2.68 -5.06 4.04
C LEU A 53 2.65 -6.54 4.31
N TYR A 54 2.59 -7.34 3.26
CA TYR A 54 2.68 -8.78 3.33
C TYR A 54 3.91 -9.25 2.58
N ASN A 55 4.78 -10.02 3.24
CA ASN A 55 5.91 -10.64 2.59
C ASN A 55 5.46 -11.98 1.99
N ASN A 56 5.41 -12.05 0.66
CA ASN A 56 5.01 -13.24 -0.09
C ASN A 56 5.98 -14.42 0.08
N PHE A 57 7.17 -14.21 0.64
CA PHE A 57 8.17 -15.26 0.88
C PHE A 57 8.18 -15.74 2.33
N THR A 58 8.14 -14.84 3.31
CA THR A 58 8.15 -15.21 4.75
C THR A 58 6.76 -15.38 5.34
N GLU A 59 5.71 -14.98 4.63
CA GLU A 59 4.31 -14.94 5.08
C GLU A 59 4.06 -13.99 6.26
N GLU A 60 5.02 -13.11 6.56
CA GLU A 60 4.87 -12.09 7.61
C GLU A 60 4.01 -10.91 7.13
N SER A 61 3.20 -10.39 8.04
CA SER A 61 2.38 -9.20 7.79
C SER A 61 2.62 -8.10 8.83
N PHE A 62 2.56 -6.86 8.35
CA PHE A 62 2.62 -5.66 9.19
C PHE A 62 1.54 -4.69 8.72
N CYS A 63 0.66 -4.27 9.63
CA CYS A 63 -0.41 -3.33 9.34
C CYS A 63 -0.33 -2.11 10.25
N GLU A 64 -0.57 -0.93 9.70
CA GLU A 64 -0.56 0.33 10.45
C GLU A 64 -1.65 1.27 9.94
N GLU A 65 -2.33 1.94 10.88
CA GLU A 65 -3.25 3.02 10.56
C GLU A 65 -2.50 4.26 10.11
N PHE A 66 -3.10 5.06 9.23
CA PHE A 66 -2.50 6.32 8.81
C PHE A 66 -3.54 7.43 8.63
N ASP A 67 -3.16 8.63 9.04
CA ASP A 67 -3.96 9.85 8.86
C ASP A 67 -3.43 10.76 7.73
N ASN A 68 -2.29 10.40 7.14
CA ASN A 68 -1.59 11.19 6.14
C ASN A 68 -1.01 10.33 5.00
N VAL A 69 -1.34 10.72 3.76
CA VAL A 69 -0.87 10.08 2.52
C VAL A 69 0.65 9.96 2.43
N SER A 70 1.40 10.87 3.07
CA SER A 70 2.87 10.83 3.02
C SER A 70 3.47 9.54 3.57
N LEU A 71 2.81 8.88 4.52
CA LEU A 71 3.31 7.62 5.09
C LEU A 71 3.24 6.50 4.03
N VAL A 72 2.08 6.34 3.39
CA VAL A 72 1.86 5.39 2.28
C VAL A 72 2.88 5.61 1.16
N MET A 73 3.10 6.87 0.77
CA MET A 73 4.08 7.21 -0.26
C MET A 73 5.51 6.80 0.13
N ARG A 74 5.95 7.11 1.36
CA ARG A 74 7.28 6.73 1.86
C ARG A 74 7.49 5.22 1.89
N VAL A 75 6.47 4.47 2.30
CA VAL A 75 6.53 3.00 2.36
C VAL A 75 6.66 2.43 0.94
N TYR A 76 5.87 2.92 -0.01
CA TYR A 76 5.99 2.51 -1.41
C TYR A 76 7.36 2.85 -2.00
N ASP A 77 7.88 4.05 -1.76
CA ASP A 77 9.19 4.48 -2.24
C ASP A 77 10.31 3.61 -1.64
N MET A 78 10.20 3.26 -0.36
CA MET A 78 11.13 2.32 0.29
C MET A 78 11.10 0.95 -0.40
N LEU A 79 9.92 0.37 -0.64
CA LEU A 79 9.80 -0.93 -1.31
C LEU A 79 10.36 -0.88 -2.74
N SER A 80 10.05 0.19 -3.47
CA SER A 80 10.55 0.41 -4.83
C SER A 80 12.07 0.54 -4.86
N PHE A 81 12.63 1.32 -3.93
CA PHE A 81 14.08 1.45 -3.76
C PHE A 81 14.73 0.10 -3.44
N LEU A 82 14.14 -0.69 -2.55
CA LEU A 82 14.65 -2.02 -2.21
C LEU A 82 14.69 -2.94 -3.44
N LYS A 83 13.62 -2.97 -4.24
CA LYS A 83 13.57 -3.74 -5.49
C LYS A 83 14.66 -3.33 -6.48
N GLU A 84 14.91 -2.04 -6.63
CA GLU A 84 15.91 -1.53 -7.59
C GLU A 84 17.35 -1.79 -7.15
N ASN A 85 17.63 -1.65 -5.85
CA ASN A 85 19.00 -1.65 -5.31
C ASN A 85 19.41 -3.00 -4.71
N PHE A 86 18.44 -3.82 -4.31
CA PHE A 86 18.63 -5.15 -3.76
C PHE A 86 17.78 -6.13 -4.56
N ARG A 87 18.09 -6.30 -5.84
CA ARG A 87 17.57 -7.46 -6.59
C ARG A 87 17.93 -8.70 -5.78
N LEU A 88 16.94 -9.30 -5.12
CA LEU A 88 17.05 -10.60 -4.51
C LEU A 88 17.37 -11.56 -5.66
N ILE A 89 18.65 -11.86 -5.85
CA ILE A 89 19.12 -12.81 -6.86
C ILE A 89 18.39 -14.13 -6.57
N PRO A 90 17.54 -14.65 -7.48
CA PRO A 90 17.01 -15.98 -7.30
C PRO A 90 18.19 -16.95 -7.36
N ARG A 91 18.39 -17.74 -6.31
CA ARG A 91 19.28 -18.91 -6.36
C ARG A 91 18.60 -20.04 -7.11
#